data_AF-A0A531NAC1-F1
#
_entry.id   AF-A0A531NAC1-F1
#
_cell.length_a   1.000
_cell.length_b   1.000
_cell.length_c   1.000
_cell.angle_alpha   90.00
_cell.angle_beta   90.00
_cell.angle_gamma   90.00
#
_symmetry.space_group_name_H-M   'P 1'
#
loop_
_entity.id
_entity.type
_entity.pdbx_description
1 polymer ?
#
loop_
_entity_poly.entity_id
_entity_poly.type
_entity_poly.pdbx_seq_one_letter_code
_entity_poly.pdbx_strand_id
1 'polypeptide(L)' 'VVGPAEARPADGLAVDFVVESDRAQLSEIVQRVRDGRLRTNIGNVSTLNDAVAAFNPTERRTGKTIIRVRP' A
#
# COMPACT_ATOMS: atom_id res chain seq x y z
N VAL A 1 11.45 -6.23 2.96
CA VAL A 1 12.71 -6.91 2.59
C VAL A 1 12.68 -8.25 3.30
N VAL A 2 12.76 -9.35 2.56
CA VAL A 2 12.79 -10.70 3.15
C VAL A 2 14.23 -11.02 3.54
N GLY A 3 14.43 -11.77 4.62
CA GLY A 3 15.75 -12.24 5.03
C GLY A 3 16.32 -13.31 4.09
N PRO A 4 17.58 -13.72 4.29
CA PRO A 4 18.22 -14.73 3.45
C PRO A 4 17.44 -16.06 3.46
N ALA A 5 17.39 -16.75 2.32
CA ALA A 5 16.72 -18.03 2.19
C ALA A 5 17.43 -19.11 3.02
N GLU A 6 16.68 -19.81 3.89
CA GLU A 6 17.23 -20.80 4.83
C GLU A 6 17.70 -22.10 4.17
N ALA A 7 17.16 -22.44 3.00
CA ALA A 7 17.58 -23.60 2.22
C ALA A 7 17.96 -23.17 0.79
N ARG A 8 19.15 -23.58 0.35
CA ARG A 8 19.66 -23.29 -1.00
C ARG A 8 19.71 -24.60 -1.81
N PRO A 9 18.91 -24.74 -2.89
CA PRO A 9 19.02 -25.87 -3.81
C PRO A 9 20.43 -25.98 -4.40
N ALA A 10 20.87 -27.18 -4.78
CA ALA A 10 22.03 -27.34 -5.65
C ALA A 10 21.76 -26.50 -6.92
N ASP A 11 22.57 -25.47 -7.14
CA ASP A 11 22.44 -24.50 -8.24
C ASP A 11 21.35 -23.41 -8.10
N GLY A 12 20.77 -23.24 -6.91
CA GLY A 12 19.77 -22.18 -6.65
C GLY A 12 20.39 -20.78 -6.48
N LEU A 13 19.81 -19.79 -7.18
CA LEU A 13 20.11 -18.36 -7.02
C LEU A 13 18.94 -17.65 -6.32
N ALA A 14 19.20 -17.00 -5.19
CA ALA A 14 18.26 -16.06 -4.58
C ALA A 14 18.33 -14.74 -5.36
N VAL A 15 17.19 -14.26 -5.85
CA VAL A 15 17.07 -12.98 -6.58
C VAL A 15 16.10 -12.10 -5.82
N ASP A 16 16.62 -10.99 -5.31
CA ASP A 16 15.80 -9.90 -4.79
C ASP A 16 15.40 -8.98 -5.95
N PHE A 17 14.12 -8.69 -6.05
CA PHE A 17 13.62 -7.68 -6.99
C PHE A 17 12.69 -6.73 -6.25
N VAL A 18 12.72 -5.48 -6.69
CA VAL A 18 11.77 -4.47 -6.25
C VAL A 18 10.71 -4.36 -7.35
N VAL A 19 9.45 -4.55 -6.97
CA VAL A 19 8.32 -4.29 -7.87
C VAL A 19 7.90 -2.85 -7.69
N GLU A 20 8.07 -2.06 -8.74
CA GLU A 20 7.51 -0.72 -8.83
C GLU A 20 6.25 -0.72 -9.67
N SER A 21 5.32 0.18 -9.34
CA SER A 21 4.14 0.40 -10.18
C SER A 21 4.54 1.09 -11.48
N ASP A 22 3.95 0.65 -12.60
CA ASP A 22 4.07 1.34 -13.88
C ASP A 22 3.44 2.74 -13.79
N ARG A 23 4.23 3.79 -14.03
CA ARG A 23 3.80 5.19 -13.96
C ARG A 23 2.71 5.53 -14.98
N ALA A 24 2.72 4.90 -16.15
CA ALA A 24 1.67 5.09 -17.16
C ALA A 24 0.34 4.52 -16.66
N GLN A 25 0.36 3.33 -16.04
CA GLN A 25 -0.83 2.72 -15.45
C GLN A 25 -1.35 3.52 -14.24
N LEU A 26 -0.47 4.07 -13.40
CA LEU A 26 -0.89 4.98 -12.32
C LEU A 26 -1.58 6.23 -12.88
N SER A 27 -1.08 6.78 -13.99
CA SER A 27 -1.70 7.93 -14.65
C SER A 27 -3.10 7.59 -15.18
N GLU A 28 -3.29 6.38 -15.69
CA GLU A 28 -4.61 5.89 -16.10
C GLU A 28 -5.57 5.79 -14.91
N ILE A 29 -5.12 5.25 -13.77
CA ILE A 29 -5.92 5.18 -12.54
C ILE A 29 -6.35 6.58 -12.10
N VAL A 30 -5.44 7.57 -12.16
CA VAL A 30 -5.77 8.97 -11.84
C VAL A 30 -6.89 9.51 -12.74
N GLN A 31 -6.83 9.26 -14.05
CA GLN A 31 -7.90 9.71 -14.96
C GLN A 31 -9.24 9.04 -14.63
N ARG A 32 -9.24 7.72 -14.43
CA ARG A 32 -10.48 7.02 -14.08
C ARG A 32 -11.09 7.49 -12.75
N VAL A 33 -10.28 7.91 -11.77
CA VAL A 33 -10.77 8.53 -10.52
C VAL A 33 -11.39 9.91 -10.81
N ARG A 34 -10.75 10.75 -11.63
CA ARG A 34 -11.27 12.07 -12.01
C ARG A 34 -12.58 11.97 -12.78
N ASP A 35 -12.69 10.98 -13.66
CA ASP A 35 -13.89 10.69 -14.44
C ASP A 35 -15.01 10.02 -13.60
N GLY A 36 -14.78 9.77 -12.31
CA GLY A 36 -15.76 9.12 -11.43
C GLY A 36 -15.97 7.62 -11.67
N ARG A 37 -15.14 7.00 -12.50
CA ARG A 37 -15.22 5.57 -12.87
C ARG A 37 -14.55 4.65 -11.85
N LEU A 38 -13.73 5.22 -10.96
CA LEU A 38 -13.15 4.54 -9.81
C LEU A 38 -13.42 5.33 -8.54
N ARG A 39 -13.82 4.62 -7.47
CA ARG A 39 -13.98 5.18 -6.13
C ARG A 39 -12.97 4.53 -5.19
N THR A 40 -12.20 5.36 -4.48
CA THR A 40 -11.31 4.88 -3.41
C THR A 40 -12.13 4.27 -2.28
N ASN A 41 -11.81 3.04 -1.90
CA ASN A 41 -12.37 2.39 -0.73
C ASN A 41 -11.65 2.92 0.53
N ILE A 42 -12.15 4.03 1.08
CA ILE A 42 -11.62 4.66 2.29
C ILE A 42 -12.44 4.18 3.49
N GLY A 43 -11.78 3.52 4.43
CA GLY A 43 -12.40 3.02 5.66
C GLY A 43 -12.16 3.90 6.87
N ASN A 44 -11.06 4.67 6.88
CA ASN A 44 -10.72 5.56 7.97
C ASN A 44 -9.92 6.76 7.48
N VAL A 45 -10.20 7.93 8.03
CA VAL A 45 -9.34 9.12 7.89
C VAL A 45 -8.95 9.56 9.29
N SER A 46 -7.66 9.71 9.54
CA SER A 46 -7.13 10.06 10.85
C SER A 46 -6.11 11.18 10.74
N THR A 47 -5.84 11.87 11.85
CA THR A 47 -4.82 12.93 11.88
C THR A 47 -3.43 12.31 11.92
N LEU A 48 -2.40 13.11 11.63
CA LEU A 48 -1.02 12.66 11.80
C LEU A 48 -0.71 12.28 13.26
N ASN A 49 -1.24 13.02 14.24
CA ASN A 49 -1.01 12.74 15.67
C ASN A 49 -1.55 11.36 16.07
N ASP A 50 -2.64 10.92 15.44
CA ASP A 50 -3.30 9.65 15.72
C ASP A 50 -2.81 8.50 14.82
N ALA A 51 -1.78 8.72 13.99
CA ALA A 51 -1.36 7.76 12.97
C ALA A 51 -0.98 6.39 13.54
N VAL A 52 -0.29 6.37 14.69
CA VAL A 52 0.12 5.10 15.35
C VAL A 52 -1.10 4.27 15.73
N ALA A 53 -2.13 4.89 16.32
CA ALA A 53 -3.37 4.22 16.66
C ALA A 53 -4.16 3.81 15.41
N ALA A 54 -4.16 4.66 14.37
CA ALA A 54 -4.86 4.40 13.12
C ALA A 54 -4.32 3.18 12.34
N PHE A 55 -3.03 2.86 12.50
CA PHE A 55 -2.39 1.68 11.90
C PHE A 55 -2.38 0.42 12.80
N ASN A 56 -2.73 0.56 14.09
CA ASN A 56 -2.86 -0.56 15.03
C ASN A 56 -4.28 -0.64 15.61
N PRO A 57 -5.33 -0.79 14.78
CA PRO A 57 -6.69 -0.84 15.27
C PRO A 57 -6.95 -2.14 16.05
N THR A 58 -7.75 -2.04 17.10
CA THR A 58 -8.22 -3.20 17.89
C THR A 58 -9.17 -4.11 17.10
N GLU A 59 -9.74 -3.60 16.00
CA GLU A 59 -10.69 -4.31 15.15
C GLU A 59 -10.29 -4.21 13.68
N ARG A 60 -10.66 -5.22 12.90
CA ARG A 60 -10.42 -5.25 11.44
C ARG A 60 -11.26 -4.19 10.75
N ARG A 61 -10.63 -3.30 9.99
CA ARG A 61 -11.31 -2.31 9.14
C ARG A 61 -11.32 -2.75 7.68
N THR A 62 -12.43 -2.51 6.99
CA THR A 62 -12.53 -2.62 5.53
C THR A 62 -12.01 -1.33 4.89
N GLY A 63 -11.41 -1.45 3.70
CA GLY A 63 -10.85 -0.29 3.00
C GLY A 63 -9.49 0.18 3.52
N LYS A 64 -9.05 1.35 3.06
CA LYS A 64 -7.76 1.96 3.39
C LYS A 64 -7.89 3.00 4.49
N THR A 65 -6.89 3.07 5.35
CA THR A 65 -6.66 4.18 6.30
C THR A 65 -5.87 5.28 5.60
N ILE A 66 -6.35 6.53 5.69
CA ILE A 66 -5.69 7.73 5.18
C ILE A 66 -5.27 8.60 6.35
N ILE A 67 -4.00 9.01 6.39
CA ILE A 67 -3.50 9.96 7.38
C ILE A 67 -3.49 11.35 6.77
N ARG A 68 -4.28 12.26 7.34
CA ARG A 68 -4.33 13.67 6.96
C ARG A 68 -3.21 14.41 7.69
N VAL A 69 -2.26 14.94 6.91
CA VAL A 69 -1.04 15.60 7.42
C VAL A 69 -1.24 17.10 7.66
N ARG A 70 -2.16 17.74 6.92
CA ARG A 70 -2.49 19.16 7.05
C ARG A 70 -4.01 19.36 6.97
N PRO A 71 -4.58 20.40 7.61
CA PRO A 71 -5.96 20.81 7.39
C PRO A 71 -6.29 20.94 5.90
#